data_AF-A0A7X9J8Q6-F1
#
_entry.id   AF-A0A7X9J8Q6-F1
#
_cell.length_a   1.000
_cell.length_b   1.000
_cell.length_c   1.000
_cell.angle_alpha   90.00
_cell.angle_beta   90.00
_cell.angle_gamma   90.00
#
_symmetry.space_group_name_H-M   'P 1'
#
loop_
_entity.id
_entity.type
_entity.pdbx_description
1 polymer ?
#
loop_
_entity_poly.entity_id
_entity_poly.type
_entity_poly.pdbx_seq_one_letter_code
_entity_poly.pdbx_strand_id
1 'polypeptide(L)'
;MKRIFVVLLVAGLLLSGCNRAASTTNLSPIDQAQTAGAGTALPTALSGTAVPDTDTSSLPETLPVSEKGYELYSWQSNSSWYFTLITGTNATKDFNDIVTAGNTLSDDGFVKITVRGVDAIKDVLKRVPADSRIIWGGMVLPKNETTGSIYLSYPPDSIVQDIETTCSDLGLKLTTIQAQ
;
A
#
# COMPACT_ATOMS: atom_id res chain seq x y z
N MET A 1 14.04 -67.09 -19.81
CA MET A 1 14.29 -65.63 -19.89
C MET A 1 12.93 -64.94 -19.70
N LYS A 2 12.35 -64.75 -18.50
CA LYS A 2 12.79 -64.14 -17.23
C LYS A 2 13.30 -62.71 -17.42
N ARG A 3 12.36 -61.76 -17.58
CA ARG A 3 12.41 -60.33 -17.17
C ARG A 3 11.20 -59.55 -17.75
N ILE A 4 9.98 -59.93 -17.37
CA ILE A 4 8.76 -59.13 -17.67
C ILE A 4 7.89 -58.89 -16.41
N PHE A 5 8.31 -59.32 -15.21
CA PHE A 5 7.38 -59.44 -14.07
C PHE A 5 7.78 -58.75 -12.74
N VAL A 6 8.63 -57.70 -12.73
CA VAL A 6 9.13 -57.13 -11.45
C VAL A 6 9.16 -55.59 -11.40
N VAL A 7 8.19 -54.89 -12.02
CA VAL A 7 8.00 -53.46 -11.71
C VAL A 7 6.50 -53.15 -11.52
N LEU A 8 5.82 -54.05 -10.81
CA LEU A 8 4.41 -53.91 -10.38
C LEU A 8 4.32 -53.84 -8.84
N LEU A 9 5.38 -53.36 -8.16
CA LEU A 9 5.48 -53.41 -6.69
C LEU A 9 6.02 -52.14 -6.02
N VAL A 10 5.97 -50.99 -6.70
CA VAL A 10 6.30 -49.67 -6.09
C VAL A 10 5.30 -48.60 -6.55
N ALA A 11 4.01 -48.89 -6.41
CA ALA A 11 2.92 -47.94 -6.65
C ALA A 11 1.86 -48.01 -5.54
N GLY A 12 2.31 -48.34 -4.32
CA GLY A 12 1.45 -48.50 -3.16
C GLY A 12 2.14 -48.01 -1.91
N LEU A 13 2.11 -46.69 -1.68
CA LEU A 13 2.24 -46.06 -0.38
C LEU A 13 1.97 -44.55 -0.53
N LEU A 14 1.14 -44.02 0.37
CA LEU A 14 0.81 -42.60 0.58
C LEU A 14 -0.47 -42.05 -0.09
N LEU A 15 -1.60 -42.75 0.04
CA LEU A 15 -2.91 -42.11 0.09
C LEU A 15 -3.54 -42.37 1.47
N SER A 16 -3.15 -41.57 2.45
CA SER A 16 -3.77 -41.52 3.78
C SER A 16 -3.75 -40.08 4.29
N GLY A 17 -4.95 -39.56 4.58
CA GLY A 17 -5.20 -38.21 5.11
C GLY A 17 -5.75 -37.27 4.03
N CYS A 18 -6.90 -36.61 4.15
CA CYS A 18 -7.81 -36.40 5.27
C CYS A 18 -9.25 -36.33 4.75
N ASN A 19 -10.12 -37.22 5.22
CA ASN A 19 -11.56 -36.98 5.20
C ASN A 19 -11.85 -35.88 6.23
N ARG A 20 -12.08 -34.64 5.78
CA ARG A 20 -12.71 -33.62 6.63
C ARG A 20 -14.21 -33.71 6.42
N ALA A 21 -14.92 -34.11 7.47
CA ALA A 21 -16.36 -33.97 7.55
C ALA A 21 -16.73 -32.50 7.30
N ALA A 22 -17.67 -32.26 6.39
CA ALA A 22 -18.28 -30.96 6.23
C ALA A 22 -19.03 -30.64 7.53
N SER A 23 -18.54 -29.64 8.27
CA SER A 23 -19.31 -29.06 9.37
C SER A 23 -20.52 -28.37 8.77
N THR A 24 -21.67 -29.04 8.80
CA THR A 24 -22.97 -28.40 8.59
C THR A 24 -23.24 -27.53 9.81
N THR A 25 -22.84 -26.27 9.74
CA THR A 25 -23.17 -25.29 10.77
C THR A 25 -24.69 -25.11 10.78
N ASN A 26 -25.27 -25.56 11.89
CA ASN A 26 -26.67 -25.44 12.25
C ASN A 26 -27.05 -23.95 12.33
N LEU A 27 -27.82 -23.46 11.36
CA LEU A 27 -28.44 -22.14 11.40
C LEU A 27 -29.66 -22.23 12.32
N SER A 28 -29.46 -22.01 13.61
CA SER A 28 -30.57 -21.70 14.52
C SER A 28 -31.05 -20.26 14.25
N PRO A 29 -32.37 -19.98 14.27
CA PRO A 29 -32.87 -18.62 14.24
C PRO A 29 -32.50 -17.93 15.55
N ILE A 30 -31.67 -16.89 15.49
CA ILE A 30 -31.40 -16.05 16.67
C ILE A 30 -32.51 -15.00 16.74
N ASP A 31 -33.63 -15.37 17.34
CA ASP A 31 -34.62 -14.43 17.88
C ASP A 31 -34.29 -14.23 19.38
N GLN A 32 -33.30 -13.37 19.66
CA GLN A 32 -33.12 -12.80 20.99
C GLN A 32 -32.75 -11.32 20.86
N ALA A 33 -33.75 -10.47 21.09
CA ALA A 33 -33.56 -9.07 21.41
C ALA A 33 -32.76 -8.96 22.71
N GLN A 34 -31.54 -8.45 22.61
CA GLN A 34 -30.74 -8.07 23.77
C GLN A 34 -30.47 -6.55 23.67
N THR A 35 -31.30 -5.80 24.38
CA THR A 35 -31.09 -4.41 24.75
C THR A 35 -29.97 -4.34 25.79
N ALA A 36 -28.80 -3.84 25.39
CA ALA A 36 -27.84 -3.22 26.29
C ALA A 36 -27.02 -2.20 25.50
N GLY A 37 -27.12 -0.95 25.92
CA GLY A 37 -26.53 0.20 25.23
C GLY A 37 -25.01 0.23 25.31
N ALA A 38 -24.42 0.55 24.17
CA ALA A 38 -23.39 1.57 24.03
C ALA A 38 -23.37 1.85 22.52
N GLY A 39 -23.79 3.06 22.12
CA GLY A 39 -23.86 3.46 20.73
C GLY A 39 -22.50 3.31 20.07
N THR A 40 -22.29 2.19 19.39
CA THR A 40 -21.21 2.03 18.43
C THR A 40 -21.65 2.86 17.23
N ALA A 41 -21.21 4.11 17.22
CA ALA A 41 -21.32 4.94 16.04
C ALA A 41 -20.73 4.14 14.87
N LEU A 42 -21.54 3.94 13.83
CA LEU A 42 -21.05 3.60 12.51
C LEU A 42 -19.88 4.54 12.17
N PRO A 43 -18.84 4.09 11.45
CA PRO A 43 -17.81 5.01 11.00
C PRO A 43 -18.50 6.11 10.20
N THR A 44 -18.52 7.30 10.79
CA THR A 44 -18.90 8.56 10.18
C THR A 44 -18.17 8.62 8.85
N ALA A 45 -18.93 8.72 7.75
CA ALA A 45 -18.39 9.06 6.45
C ALA A 45 -17.31 10.12 6.62
N LEU A 46 -16.11 9.91 6.06
CA LEU A 46 -14.92 10.77 6.13
C LEU A 46 -15.28 12.24 5.84
N SER A 47 -15.80 12.91 6.85
CA SER A 47 -16.18 14.32 6.90
C SER A 47 -15.12 14.98 7.77
N GLY A 48 -13.91 14.89 7.27
CA GLY A 48 -12.68 15.33 7.90
C GLY A 48 -11.66 15.47 6.80
N THR A 49 -11.87 16.47 5.94
CA THR A 49 -10.90 16.91 4.95
C THR A 49 -9.69 17.50 5.67
N ALA A 50 -8.90 16.67 6.36
CA ALA A 50 -7.52 17.02 6.63
C ALA A 50 -6.85 17.03 5.25
N VAL A 51 -6.77 18.21 4.64
CA VAL A 51 -5.98 18.39 3.43
C VAL A 51 -4.55 18.05 3.82
N PRO A 52 -3.85 17.16 3.10
CA PRO A 52 -2.43 16.93 3.29
C PRO A 52 -1.68 18.26 3.40
N ASP A 53 -0.99 18.45 4.51
CA ASP A 53 -0.24 19.67 4.75
C ASP A 53 0.90 19.76 3.73
N THR A 54 1.15 20.98 3.26
CA THR A 54 2.32 21.29 2.44
C THR A 54 3.53 21.55 3.34
N ASP A 55 3.29 21.77 4.64
CA ASP A 55 4.34 22.05 5.61
C ASP A 55 5.17 20.81 5.96
N THR A 56 6.41 20.79 5.49
CA THR A 56 7.41 19.77 5.79
C THR A 56 8.35 20.17 6.95
N SER A 57 8.14 21.35 7.57
CA SER A 57 9.05 21.91 8.58
C SER A 57 9.20 21.06 9.84
N SER A 58 8.17 20.29 10.18
CA SER A 58 8.14 19.38 11.33
C SER A 58 8.85 18.04 11.10
N LEU A 59 9.23 17.74 9.86
CA LEU A 59 9.94 16.50 9.53
C LEU A 59 11.41 16.57 9.98
N PRO A 60 12.02 15.43 10.35
CA PRO A 60 13.45 15.37 10.63
C PRO A 60 14.28 15.70 9.38
N GLU A 61 15.51 16.18 9.58
CA GLU A 61 16.44 16.52 8.50
C GLU A 61 16.73 15.31 7.58
N THR A 62 16.81 14.12 8.18
CA THR A 62 17.00 12.84 7.46
C THR A 62 15.97 11.82 7.96
N LEU A 63 15.33 11.11 7.03
CA LEU A 63 14.40 10.03 7.32
C LEU A 63 15.16 8.74 7.73
N PRO A 64 14.54 7.85 8.53
CA PRO A 64 15.14 6.57 8.90
C PRO A 64 15.47 5.70 7.67
N VAL A 65 16.65 5.08 7.65
CA VAL A 65 17.04 4.13 6.59
C VAL A 65 16.04 2.98 6.52
N SER A 66 15.58 2.66 5.30
CA SER A 66 14.71 1.50 5.03
C SER A 66 15.47 0.45 4.23
N GLU A 67 15.60 -0.76 4.77
CA GLU A 67 16.24 -1.90 4.09
C GLU A 67 15.56 -2.26 2.76
N LYS A 68 14.25 -2.00 2.65
CA LYS A 68 13.46 -2.25 1.44
C LYS A 68 13.31 -1.02 0.56
N GLY A 69 13.84 0.12 1.01
CA GLY A 69 13.60 1.42 0.39
C GLY A 69 12.21 1.98 0.71
N TYR A 70 11.77 2.91 -0.12
CA TYR A 70 10.49 3.59 0.01
C TYR A 70 9.60 3.33 -1.19
N GLU A 71 8.31 3.50 -0.98
CA GLU A 71 7.28 3.48 -2.02
C GLU A 71 6.74 4.90 -2.15
N LEU A 72 6.66 5.38 -3.39
CA LEU A 72 6.05 6.65 -3.74
C LEU A 72 4.71 6.38 -4.43
N TYR A 73 3.68 7.10 -4.02
CA TYR A 73 2.37 7.07 -4.64
C TYR A 73 1.94 8.49 -4.97
N SER A 74 1.17 8.63 -6.05
CA SER A 74 0.60 9.89 -6.47
C SER A 74 -0.86 9.74 -6.84
N TRP A 75 -1.66 10.77 -6.60
CA TRP A 75 -3.05 10.86 -7.03
C TRP A 75 -3.46 12.31 -7.20
N GLN A 76 -4.54 12.52 -7.94
CA GLN A 76 -5.12 13.83 -8.15
C GLN A 76 -6.44 13.96 -7.39
N SER A 77 -6.64 15.09 -6.71
CA SER A 77 -7.92 15.47 -6.12
C SER A 77 -8.09 16.98 -6.19
N ASN A 78 -9.28 17.46 -6.57
CA ASN A 78 -9.58 18.89 -6.70
C ASN A 78 -8.50 19.67 -7.48
N SER A 79 -8.10 19.13 -8.64
CA SER A 79 -7.06 19.69 -9.53
C SER A 79 -5.65 19.79 -8.93
N SER A 80 -5.43 19.24 -7.74
CA SER A 80 -4.13 19.23 -7.07
C SER A 80 -3.54 17.83 -7.06
N TRP A 81 -2.23 17.75 -7.25
CA TRP A 81 -1.48 16.52 -7.07
C TRP A 81 -1.11 16.33 -5.60
N TYR A 82 -1.25 15.10 -5.15
CA TYR A 82 -0.86 14.65 -3.82
C TYR A 82 0.09 13.48 -3.97
N PHE A 83 0.97 13.36 -2.98
CA PHE A 83 2.00 12.34 -2.95
C PHE A 83 2.08 11.72 -1.56
N THR A 84 2.23 10.40 -1.49
CA THR A 84 2.60 9.70 -0.27
C THR A 84 3.93 9.00 -0.47
N LEU A 85 4.91 9.31 0.38
CA LEU A 85 6.12 8.51 0.56
C LEU A 85 5.93 7.63 1.78
N ILE A 86 6.08 6.31 1.62
CA ILE A 86 5.91 5.33 2.70
C ILE A 86 7.07 4.34 2.73
N THR A 87 7.44 3.84 3.91
CA THR A 87 8.43 2.77 4.04
C THR A 87 7.94 1.52 3.29
N GLY A 88 8.78 1.01 2.39
CA GLY A 88 8.50 -0.19 1.62
C GLY A 88 8.41 -1.42 2.53
N THR A 89 7.39 -2.26 2.29
CA THR A 89 7.17 -3.48 3.09
C THR A 89 6.86 -4.66 2.18
N ASN A 90 6.91 -5.90 2.69
CA ASN A 90 6.44 -7.07 1.93
C ASN A 90 4.91 -7.25 2.01
N ALA A 91 4.21 -6.32 2.68
CA ALA A 91 2.76 -6.39 2.87
C ALA A 91 2.06 -5.58 1.78
N THR A 92 0.90 -6.08 1.34
CA THR A 92 -0.03 -5.31 0.50
C THR A 92 -0.49 -4.06 1.27
N LYS A 93 -0.38 -2.89 0.65
CA LYS A 93 -0.90 -1.63 1.20
C LYS A 93 -2.38 -1.48 0.88
N ASP A 94 -3.17 -1.03 1.85
CA ASP A 94 -4.54 -0.61 1.59
C ASP A 94 -4.55 0.76 0.90
N PHE A 95 -5.54 1.00 0.04
CA PHE A 95 -5.69 2.29 -0.62
C PHE A 95 -5.89 3.42 0.40
N ASN A 96 -6.68 3.18 1.45
CA ASN A 96 -6.92 4.19 2.48
C ASN A 96 -5.63 4.53 3.24
N ASP A 97 -4.75 3.55 3.46
CA ASP A 97 -3.45 3.81 4.10
C ASP A 97 -2.57 4.76 3.27
N ILE A 98 -2.70 4.70 1.93
CA ILE A 98 -1.92 5.55 1.02
C ILE A 98 -2.48 6.98 0.98
N VAL A 99 -3.80 7.14 0.88
CA VAL A 99 -4.44 8.45 0.65
C VAL A 99 -4.84 9.19 1.92
N THR A 100 -4.85 8.51 3.07
CA THR A 100 -5.15 9.15 4.36
C THR A 100 -4.14 10.25 4.63
N ALA A 101 -4.62 11.46 4.95
CA ALA A 101 -3.76 12.57 5.26
C ALA A 101 -2.98 12.38 6.57
N GLY A 102 -1.90 13.13 6.72
CA GLY A 102 -1.08 13.14 7.93
C GLY A 102 0.18 12.30 7.79
N ASN A 103 1.14 12.65 8.65
CA ASN A 103 2.47 12.07 8.66
C ASN A 103 2.61 11.13 9.86
N THR A 104 3.23 9.98 9.64
CA THR A 104 3.58 9.01 10.66
C THR A 104 5.07 8.78 10.59
N LEU A 105 5.75 9.04 11.71
CA LEU A 105 7.12 8.64 11.94
C LEU A 105 7.10 7.90 13.28
N SER A 106 7.35 6.60 13.25
CA SER A 106 7.38 5.77 14.45
C SER A 106 8.80 5.47 14.88
N ASP A 107 8.95 5.14 16.17
CA ASP A 107 10.25 4.85 16.79
C ASP A 107 10.96 3.63 16.16
N ASP A 108 10.21 2.75 15.50
CA ASP A 108 10.72 1.58 14.77
C ASP A 108 11.20 1.91 13.34
N GLY A 109 11.16 3.19 12.93
CA GLY A 109 11.64 3.66 11.64
C GLY A 109 10.62 3.57 10.51
N PHE A 110 9.35 3.24 10.79
CA PHE A 110 8.31 3.35 9.77
C PHE A 110 7.94 4.82 9.49
N VAL A 111 7.87 5.13 8.20
CA VAL A 111 7.57 6.46 7.67
C VAL A 111 6.34 6.36 6.77
N LYS A 112 5.40 7.29 6.94
CA LYS A 112 4.36 7.64 5.97
C LYS A 112 4.25 9.15 5.96
N ILE A 113 4.51 9.78 4.83
CA ILE A 113 4.42 11.24 4.68
C ILE A 113 3.53 11.53 3.50
N THR A 114 2.47 12.30 3.73
CA THR A 114 1.50 12.66 2.69
C THR A 114 1.49 14.17 2.51
N VAL A 115 1.80 14.62 1.29
CA VAL A 115 1.96 16.05 0.96
C VAL A 115 1.17 16.43 -0.28
N ARG A 116 0.90 17.74 -0.39
CA ARG A 116 0.27 18.35 -1.56
C ARG A 116 1.31 19.10 -2.40
N GLY A 117 1.32 18.84 -3.71
CA GLY A 117 2.14 19.58 -4.67
C GLY A 117 3.55 19.01 -4.86
N VAL A 118 4.16 19.41 -5.98
CA VAL A 118 5.46 18.90 -6.46
C VAL A 118 6.60 19.39 -5.58
N ASP A 119 6.60 20.66 -5.19
CA ASP A 119 7.68 21.21 -4.36
C ASP A 119 7.74 20.53 -2.99
N ALA A 120 6.59 20.25 -2.37
CA ALA A 120 6.53 19.58 -1.08
C ALA A 120 7.08 18.16 -1.14
N ILE A 121 6.77 17.37 -2.18
CA ILE A 121 7.33 16.02 -2.31
C ILE A 121 8.84 16.08 -2.57
N LYS A 122 9.34 17.06 -3.34
CA LYS A 122 10.78 17.25 -3.50
C LYS A 122 11.48 17.57 -2.18
N ASP A 123 10.86 18.38 -1.32
CA ASP A 123 11.40 18.68 0.01
C ASP A 123 11.42 17.45 0.92
N VAL A 124 10.45 16.54 0.78
CA VAL A 124 10.48 15.23 1.45
C VAL A 124 11.59 14.36 0.88
N LEU A 125 11.78 14.31 -0.45
CA LEU A 125 12.81 13.50 -1.10
C LEU A 125 14.23 13.91 -0.69
N LYS A 126 14.49 15.19 -0.45
CA LYS A 126 15.79 15.68 0.09
C LYS A 126 16.16 15.06 1.43
N ARG A 127 15.18 14.58 2.19
CA ARG A 127 15.36 13.97 3.51
C ARG A 127 15.53 12.46 3.42
N VAL A 128 15.30 11.85 2.25
CA VAL A 128 15.53 10.41 2.05
C VAL A 128 17.05 10.16 2.05
N PRO A 129 17.54 9.15 2.80
CA PRO A 129 18.96 8.81 2.78
C PRO A 129 19.46 8.54 1.36
N ALA A 130 20.65 9.05 1.02
CA ALA A 130 21.29 8.79 -0.27
C ALA A 130 21.39 7.27 -0.54
N ASP A 131 21.47 6.89 -1.82
CA ASP A 131 21.48 5.51 -2.30
C ASP A 131 20.20 4.69 -2.03
N SER A 132 19.20 5.27 -1.35
CA SER A 132 17.91 4.62 -1.11
C SER A 132 17.19 4.30 -2.42
N ARG A 133 16.54 3.14 -2.43
CA ARG A 133 15.61 2.75 -3.49
C ARG A 133 14.26 3.40 -3.26
N ILE A 134 13.66 3.94 -4.31
CA ILE A 134 12.28 4.42 -4.32
C ILE A 134 11.53 3.72 -5.45
N ILE A 135 10.40 3.10 -5.13
CA ILE A 135 9.51 2.49 -6.12
C ILE A 135 8.27 3.38 -6.25
N TRP A 136 8.07 4.00 -7.40
CA TRP A 136 6.85 4.75 -7.66
C TRP A 136 5.79 3.81 -8.21
N GLY A 137 4.73 3.61 -7.42
CA GLY A 137 3.59 2.79 -7.79
C GLY A 137 2.46 3.62 -8.39
N GLY A 138 2.07 3.31 -9.63
CA GLY A 138 0.79 3.69 -10.21
C GLY A 138 -0.14 2.49 -10.17
N MET A 139 -1.00 2.39 -9.16
CA MET A 139 -1.94 1.27 -9.09
C MET A 139 -3.13 1.56 -10.02
N VAL A 140 -3.31 0.74 -11.06
CA VAL A 140 -4.58 0.70 -11.80
C VAL A 140 -5.57 -0.09 -10.96
N LEU A 141 -6.35 0.59 -10.12
CA LEU A 141 -7.46 -0.06 -9.41
C LEU A 141 -8.58 -0.45 -10.39
N PRO A 142 -9.26 -1.59 -10.17
CA PRO A 142 -10.31 -2.07 -11.07
C PRO A 142 -11.45 -1.04 -11.22
N LYS A 143 -11.92 -0.89 -12.47
CA LYS A 143 -12.85 0.14 -13.01
C LYS A 143 -14.24 0.25 -12.37
N ASN A 144 -14.54 -0.43 -11.27
CA ASN A 144 -15.87 -0.40 -10.67
C ASN A 144 -15.92 0.56 -9.49
N GLU A 145 -15.75 1.86 -9.72
CA GLU A 145 -16.10 2.85 -8.69
C GLU A 145 -16.73 4.14 -9.23
N THR A 146 -17.58 4.65 -8.34
CA THR A 146 -18.57 5.73 -8.45
C THR A 146 -17.95 7.11 -8.69
N THR A 147 -18.68 8.00 -9.34
CA THR A 147 -18.34 9.42 -9.51
C THR A 147 -17.93 10.06 -8.17
N GLY A 148 -16.66 10.43 -8.02
CA GLY A 148 -16.11 11.04 -6.80
C GLY A 148 -14.93 10.29 -6.15
N SER A 149 -14.58 9.09 -6.62
CA SER A 149 -13.44 8.33 -6.09
C SER A 149 -12.08 8.92 -6.51
N ILE A 150 -11.11 8.88 -5.58
CA ILE A 150 -9.71 9.22 -5.82
C ILE A 150 -9.03 7.99 -6.45
N TYR A 151 -8.16 8.20 -7.44
CA TYR A 151 -7.39 7.13 -8.08
C TYR A 151 -5.89 7.39 -7.98
N LEU A 152 -5.13 6.36 -7.65
CA LEU A 152 -3.67 6.40 -7.77
C LEU A 152 -3.32 6.48 -9.26
N SER A 153 -2.55 7.50 -9.64
CA SER A 153 -2.19 7.76 -11.02
C SER A 153 -0.86 8.51 -11.08
N TYR A 154 -0.15 8.36 -12.18
CA TYR A 154 1.02 9.20 -12.45
C TYR A 154 0.57 10.62 -12.81
N PRO A 155 1.33 11.63 -12.37
CA PRO A 155 1.14 12.99 -12.85
C PRO A 155 1.56 13.12 -14.33
N PRO A 156 1.29 14.27 -14.98
CA PRO A 156 1.79 14.54 -16.32
C PRO A 156 3.31 14.32 -16.43
N ASP A 157 3.79 13.90 -17.60
CA ASP A 157 5.19 13.54 -17.85
C ASP A 157 6.18 14.61 -17.38
N SER A 158 5.83 15.90 -17.47
CA SER A 158 6.67 16.98 -16.98
C SER A 158 6.94 16.89 -15.48
N ILE A 159 5.96 16.48 -14.67
CA ILE A 159 6.12 16.29 -13.22
C ILE A 159 6.88 14.99 -12.94
N VAL A 160 6.63 13.93 -13.73
CA VAL A 160 7.36 12.67 -13.59
C VAL A 160 8.86 12.89 -13.83
N GLN A 161 9.22 13.52 -14.94
CA GLN A 161 10.61 13.84 -15.29
C GLN A 161 11.29 14.75 -14.27
N ASP A 162 10.55 15.69 -13.70
CA ASP A 162 11.04 16.61 -12.68
C ASP A 162 11.35 15.87 -11.35
N ILE A 163 10.50 14.92 -10.95
CA ILE A 163 10.75 14.05 -9.80
C ILE A 163 11.91 13.07 -10.09
N GLU A 164 11.99 12.51 -11.29
CA GLU A 164 13.12 11.66 -11.72
C GLU A 164 14.45 12.40 -11.66
N THR A 165 14.49 13.63 -12.18
CA THR A 165 15.67 14.50 -12.14
C THR A 165 16.06 14.81 -10.69
N THR A 166 15.07 15.19 -9.87
CA THR A 166 15.31 15.45 -8.43
C THR A 166 15.89 14.23 -7.73
N CYS A 167 15.34 13.03 -7.96
CA CYS A 167 15.87 11.79 -7.39
C CYS A 167 17.31 11.52 -7.87
N SER A 168 17.59 11.71 -9.16
CA SER A 168 18.93 11.54 -9.72
C SER A 168 19.95 12.49 -9.06
N ASP A 169 19.61 13.77 -8.91
CA ASP A 169 20.47 14.79 -8.30
C ASP A 169 20.76 14.50 -6.83
N LEU A 170 19.81 13.86 -6.13
CA LEU A 170 19.95 13.44 -4.74
C LEU A 170 20.63 12.06 -4.56
N GLY A 171 21.00 11.38 -5.66
CA GLY A 171 21.57 10.03 -5.60
C GLY A 171 20.57 8.95 -5.17
N LEU A 172 19.27 9.17 -5.39
CA LEU A 172 18.19 8.23 -5.12
C LEU A 172 17.91 7.34 -6.33
N LYS A 173 17.62 6.06 -6.09
CA LYS A 173 17.35 5.06 -7.15
C LYS A 173 15.84 4.92 -7.35
N LEU A 174 15.26 5.78 -8.19
CA LEU A 174 13.84 5.76 -8.52
C LEU A 174 13.53 4.68 -9.58
N THR A 175 12.44 3.94 -9.40
CA THR A 175 11.88 3.03 -10.40
C THR A 175 10.39 3.27 -10.52
N THR A 176 9.93 3.64 -11.71
CA THR A 176 8.51 3.78 -12.02
C THR A 176 7.95 2.45 -12.51
N ILE A 177 6.83 2.02 -11.94
CA ILE A 177 6.08 0.86 -12.44
C ILE A 177 4.92 1.42 -13.26
N GLN A 178 5.13 1.62 -14.56
CA GLN A 178 4.04 1.89 -15.50
C GLN A 178 3.55 0.56 -16.08
N ALA A 179 2.23 0.37 -16.14
CA ALA A 179 1.66 -0.71 -16.93
C ALA A 179 1.95 -0.40 -18.41
N GLN A 180 2.71 -1.29 -19.07
CA GLN A 180 2.92 -1.24 -20.53
C GLN A 180 1.62 -1.54 -21.29
#